data_AF-A0A2H0KAL8-F1
#
_entry.id   AF-A0A2H0KAL8-F1
#
_cell.length_a   1.000
_cell.length_b   1.000
_cell.length_c   1.000
_cell.angle_alpha   90.00
_cell.angle_beta   90.00
_cell.angle_gamma   90.00
#
_symmetry.space_group_name_H-M   'P 1'
#
loop_
_entity.id
_entity.type
_entity.pdbx_description
1 polymer ?
#
loop_
_entity_poly.entity_id
_entity_poly.type
_entity_poly.pdbx_seq_one_letter_code
_entity_poly.pdbx_strand_id
1 'polypeptide(L)' 'MEATNKTAREQKYYKDFPIMSVCRADLESAGFDTTNVDDDMMSELASKMANAYCDLGFWQDIRILAEYLKIKKQEKCV' A
#
# COMPACT_ATOMS: atom_id res chain seq x y z
N MET A 1 -24.66 8.81 -8.58
CA MET A 1 -23.41 8.05 -8.72
C MET A 1 -23.06 8.06 -10.19
N GLU A 2 -22.17 8.96 -10.62
CA GLU A 2 -21.63 8.93 -11.99
C GLU A 2 -20.40 8.03 -12.01
N ALA A 3 -20.50 6.90 -12.72
CA ALA A 3 -19.33 6.10 -13.05
C ALA A 3 -18.55 6.84 -14.14
N THR A 4 -17.48 7.53 -13.75
CA THR A 4 -16.55 8.15 -14.69
C THR A 4 -15.89 7.05 -15.52
N ASN A 5 -16.20 7.01 -16.83
CA ASN A 5 -15.52 6.18 -17.82
C ASN A 5 -14.04 6.59 -17.92
N LYS A 6 -13.19 6.05 -17.04
CA LYS A 6 -11.73 6.13 -17.18
C LYS A 6 -11.31 5.39 -18.46
N THR A 7 -10.53 6.07 -19.29
CA THR A 7 -10.06 5.54 -20.58
C THR A 7 -9.28 4.23 -20.42
N ALA A 8 -9.24 3.38 -21.46
CA ALA A 8 -8.50 2.10 -21.44
C ALA A 8 -6.99 2.26 -21.13
N ARG A 9 -6.42 3.44 -21.44
CA ARG A 9 -5.04 3.79 -21.07
C ARG A 9 -4.90 3.97 -19.56
N GLU A 10 -5.88 4.54 -18.89
CA GLU A 10 -5.89 4.75 -17.44
C GLU A 10 -6.03 3.41 -16.70
N GLN A 11 -6.96 2.55 -17.11
CA GLN A 11 -7.17 1.24 -16.47
C GLN A 11 -5.89 0.36 -16.43
N LYS A 12 -5.02 0.45 -17.45
CA LYS A 12 -3.74 -0.28 -17.49
C LYS A 12 -2.74 0.15 -16.41
N TYR A 13 -2.74 1.44 -16.03
CA TYR A 13 -1.80 1.99 -15.05
C TYR A 13 -2.38 2.04 -13.62
N TYR A 14 -3.70 1.89 -13.47
CA TYR A 14 -4.38 1.83 -12.16
C TYR A 14 -4.63 0.40 -11.66
N LYS A 15 -3.93 -0.61 -12.19
CA LYS A 15 -3.97 -1.94 -11.58
C LYS A 15 -3.17 -1.90 -10.27
N ASP A 16 -3.88 -2.00 -9.16
CA ASP A 16 -3.26 -2.04 -7.84
C ASP A 16 -2.58 -3.39 -7.58
N PHE A 17 -1.41 -3.32 -6.94
CA PHE A 17 -0.68 -4.47 -6.41
C PHE A 17 -0.50 -4.24 -4.91
N PRO A 18 -1.28 -4.92 -4.04
CA PRO A 18 -1.23 -4.68 -2.60
C PRO A 18 0.13 -5.14 -2.02
N ILE A 19 0.74 -4.29 -1.20
CA ILE A 19 2.04 -4.55 -0.55
C ILE A 19 1.84 -4.89 0.94
N MET A 20 0.84 -4.30 1.59
CA MET A 20 0.55 -4.50 3.01
C MET A 20 -0.90 -4.95 3.22
N SER A 21 -1.09 -5.88 4.15
CA SER A 21 -2.39 -6.32 4.65
C SER A 21 -2.26 -6.64 6.13
N VAL A 22 -3.28 -6.32 6.92
CA VAL A 22 -3.32 -6.63 8.35
C VAL A 22 -4.70 -7.18 8.72
N CYS A 23 -4.72 -8.10 9.68
CA CYS A 23 -5.93 -8.72 10.20
C CYS A 23 -5.85 -8.88 11.72
N ARG A 24 -6.97 -9.27 12.34
CA ARG A 24 -7.02 -9.48 13.80
C ARG A 24 -6.04 -10.57 14.27
N ALA A 25 -5.79 -11.60 13.48
CA ALA A 25 -4.82 -12.64 13.84
C ALA A 25 -3.38 -12.10 13.97
N ASP A 26 -3.03 -11.03 13.24
CA ASP A 26 -1.73 -10.37 13.39
C ASP A 26 -1.61 -9.66 14.75
N LEU A 27 -2.71 -9.06 15.22
CA LEU A 27 -2.80 -8.45 16.56
C LEU A 27 -2.69 -9.52 17.65
N GLU A 28 -3.39 -10.64 17.53
CA GLU A 28 -3.27 -11.76 18.48
C GLU A 28 -1.86 -12.33 18.51
N SER A 29 -1.24 -12.51 17.34
CA SER A 29 0.15 -12.98 17.21
C SER A 29 1.14 -12.01 17.83
N ALA A 30 0.83 -10.71 17.84
CA ALA A 30 1.59 -9.67 18.52
C ALA A 30 1.24 -9.54 20.02
N GLY A 31 0.32 -10.35 20.55
CA GLY A 31 -0.04 -10.41 21.97
C GLY A 31 -1.17 -9.46 22.40
N PHE A 32 -1.94 -8.91 21.46
CA PHE A 32 -3.09 -8.06 21.75
C PHE A 32 -4.40 -8.86 21.82
N ASP A 33 -5.27 -8.52 22.76
CA ASP A 33 -6.63 -9.06 22.83
C ASP A 33 -7.50 -8.41 21.74
N THR A 34 -8.14 -9.22 20.91
CA THR A 34 -8.99 -8.75 19.80
C THR A 34 -10.49 -8.89 20.06
N THR A 35 -10.90 -9.30 21.26
CA THR A 35 -12.30 -9.55 21.63
C THR A 35 -13.23 -8.37 21.32
N ASN A 36 -12.73 -7.13 21.47
CA ASN A 36 -13.49 -5.90 21.22
C ASN A 36 -12.95 -5.08 20.04
N VAL A 37 -12.19 -5.69 19.13
CA VAL A 37 -11.66 -4.99 17.95
C VAL A 37 -12.65 -5.11 16.81
N ASP A 38 -13.30 -4.00 16.45
CA ASP A 38 -14.22 -3.94 15.30
C ASP A 38 -13.51 -3.61 13.98
N ASP A 39 -14.27 -3.57 12.88
CA ASP A 39 -13.73 -3.34 11.55
C ASP A 39 -13.30 -1.86 11.34
N ASP A 40 -13.91 -0.91 12.05
CA ASP A 40 -13.54 0.50 11.98
C ASP A 40 -12.16 0.72 12.62
N MET A 41 -11.90 0.08 13.77
CA MET A 41 -10.58 0.05 14.40
C MET A 41 -9.53 -0.58 13.49
N MET A 42 -9.86 -1.70 12.83
CA MET A 42 -8.95 -2.35 11.89
C MET A 42 -8.65 -1.47 10.66
N SER A 43 -9.66 -0.75 10.17
CA SER A 43 -9.51 0.22 9.07
C SER A 43 -8.58 1.37 9.46
N GLU A 44 -8.77 1.94 10.65
CA GLU A 44 -7.89 2.99 11.17
C GLU A 44 -6.45 2.48 11.37
N LEU A 45 -6.29 1.28 11.94
CA LEU A 45 -4.98 0.65 12.11
C LEU A 45 -4.27 0.47 10.76
N ALA A 46 -4.95 -0.11 9.77
CA ALA A 46 -4.41 -0.31 8.43
C ALA A 46 -3.96 1.02 7.80
N SER A 47 -4.77 2.08 7.95
CA SER A 47 -4.43 3.42 7.47
C SER A 47 -3.19 3.99 8.15
N LYS A 48 -3.08 3.90 9.48
CA LYS A 48 -1.90 4.37 10.22
C LYS A 48 -0.64 3.58 9.88
N MET A 49 -0.75 2.26 9.72
CA MET A 49 0.39 1.41 9.33
C MET A 49 0.88 1.74 7.92
N ALA A 50 -0.03 1.98 6.97
CA ALA A 50 0.33 2.39 5.63
C ALA A 50 1.10 3.73 5.63
N ASN A 51 0.63 4.71 6.42
CA ASN A 51 1.34 5.99 6.57
C ASN A 51 2.73 5.80 7.20
N ALA A 52 2.83 5.01 8.27
CA ALA A 52 4.11 4.71 8.90
C ALA A 52 5.11 4.04 7.92
N TYR A 53 4.64 3.11 7.09
CA TYR A 53 5.51 2.48 6.09
C TYR A 53 6.00 3.46 5.02
N CYS A 54 5.12 4.39 4.60
CA CYS A 54 5.49 5.48 3.70
C CYS A 54 6.62 6.36 4.27
N ASP A 55 6.57 6.67 5.57
CA ASP A 55 7.56 7.51 6.24
C ASP A 55 8.89 6.78 6.51
N LEU A 56 8.84 5.47 6.75
CA LEU A 56 10.02 4.70 7.17
C LEU A 56 10.88 4.19 6.02
N GLY A 57 10.30 3.80 4.88
CA GLY A 57 11.09 3.10 3.86
C GLY A 57 10.49 2.97 2.48
N PHE A 58 9.18 3.09 2.32
CA PHE A 58 8.50 2.82 1.04
C PHE A 58 9.17 3.49 -0.17
N TRP A 59 9.46 4.79 -0.07
CA TRP A 59 10.03 5.56 -1.18
C TRP A 59 11.47 5.19 -1.51
N GLN A 60 12.22 4.69 -0.53
CA GLN A 60 13.57 4.22 -0.73
C GLN A 60 13.56 2.80 -1.30
N ASP A 61 12.75 1.91 -0.72
CA ASP A 61 12.60 0.52 -1.14
C ASP A 61 12.16 0.42 -2.60
N ILE A 62 11.17 1.21 -3.01
CA ILE A 62 10.69 1.16 -4.40
C ILE A 62 11.79 1.54 -5.41
N ARG A 63 12.71 2.46 -5.04
CA ARG A 63 13.83 2.84 -5.91
C ARG A 63 14.86 1.72 -6.00
N ILE A 64 15.25 1.15 -4.86
CA ILE A 64 16.23 0.07 -4.77
C ILE A 64 15.72 -1.18 -5.51
N LEU A 65 14.47 -1.57 -5.24
CA LEU A 65 13.88 -2.76 -5.85
C LEU A 65 13.59 -2.57 -7.34
N ALA A 66 13.20 -1.36 -7.78
CA ALA A 66 13.05 -1.07 -9.21
C ALA A 66 14.38 -1.19 -9.95
N GLU A 67 15.48 -0.70 -9.36
CA GLU A 67 16.83 -0.86 -9.93
C GLU A 67 17.27 -2.33 -9.96
N TYR A 68 17.04 -3.07 -8.86
CA TYR A 68 17.32 -4.52 -8.79
C TYR A 68 16.57 -5.30 -9.88
N LEU A 69 15.30 -4.96 -10.12
CA LEU A 69 14.47 -5.53 -11.18
C LEU A 69 14.78 -4.95 -12.57
N LYS A 70 15.78 -4.08 -12.69
CA LYS A 70 16.23 -3.44 -13.95
C LYS A 70 15.11 -2.67 -14.66
N ILE A 71 14.18 -2.09 -13.90
CA ILE A 71 13.16 -1.19 -14.43
C ILE A 71 13.86 0.10 -14.88
N LYS A 72 13.70 0.45 -16.17
CA LYS A 72 14.35 1.64 -16.73
C LYS A 72 13.86 2.91 -16.03
N LYS A 73 14.79 3.71 -15.50
CA LYS A 73 14.51 5.09 -15.10
C LYS A 73 14.25 5.93 -16.35
N GLN A 74 13.27 6.81 -16.26
CA GLN A 74 13.12 7.88 -17.25
C GLN A 74 14.21 8.91 -16.97
N GLU A 75 15.07 9.18 -17.94
CA GLU A 75 15.95 10.35 -17.89
C GLU A 75 15.04 11.58 -18.00
N LYS A 76 14.99 12.40 -16.95
CA LYS A 76 14.39 13.73 -17.10
C LYS A 76 15.33 14.52 -18.01
N CYS A 77 14.85 14.97 -19.17
CA CYS A 77 15.50 16.07 -19.88
C CYS A 77 15.61 17.23 -18.89
N VAL A 78 16.83 17.60 -18.53
CA VAL A 78 17.15 18.81 -17.76
C VAL A 78 16.90 20.02 -18.64
#